data_AF-A0A1W0A2F2-F1
#
_entry.id   AF-A0A1W0A2F2-F1
#
_cell.length_a   1.000
_cell.length_b   1.000
_cell.length_c   1.000
_cell.angle_alpha   90.00
_cell.angle_beta   90.00
_cell.angle_gamma   90.00
#
_symmetry.space_group_name_H-M   'P 1'
#
loop_
_entity.id
_entity.type
_entity.pdbx_description
1 polymer ?
#
loop_
_entity_poly.entity_id
_entity_poly.type
_entity_poly.pdbx_seq_one_letter_code
_entity_poly.pdbx_strand_id
1 'polypeptide(L)'
;MGGNIGTPCDLILALDQAECLQSICLLRSLFPSKLSNLNTSLADASRELLISLAIMQAINNGSSIILDQQFLLEKSWAFLGWMKIYHWVLNHREVVSFQRDLSSLNLISYRYAPLLSQNLATLVTGLDAISQTLYLCIQRYYGYSCVIMFHSILLVSMPSRNSLYIMAQLRTYGIKKCCNSTLPLN
;
A
#
# COMPACT_ATOMS: atom_id res chain seq x y z
N MET A 1 -25.98 -3.99 8.18
CA MET A 1 -25.14 -5.01 8.86
C MET A 1 -23.80 -4.33 9.11
N GLY A 2 -23.47 -3.88 10.31
CA GLY A 2 -23.25 -4.69 11.51
C GLY A 2 -21.77 -5.07 11.72
N GLY A 3 -20.81 -4.33 11.14
CA GLY A 3 -19.39 -4.61 11.31
C GLY A 3 -18.91 -4.32 12.74
N ASN A 4 -18.31 -5.31 13.39
CA ASN A 4 -17.70 -5.14 14.71
C ASN A 4 -16.45 -4.27 14.55
N ILE A 5 -16.36 -3.15 15.28
CA ILE A 5 -15.22 -2.22 15.28
C ILE A 5 -13.86 -2.87 15.60
N GLY A 6 -13.84 -4.13 16.05
CA GLY A 6 -12.62 -4.92 16.24
C GLY A 6 -12.07 -5.61 14.98
N THR A 7 -12.85 -5.70 13.88
CA THR A 7 -12.39 -6.38 12.64
C THR A 7 -11.11 -5.81 12.03
N PRO A 8 -10.76 -4.51 12.18
CA PRO A 8 -9.48 -4.01 11.70
C PRO A 8 -8.28 -4.55 12.49
N CYS A 9 -8.45 -4.88 13.78
CA CYS A 9 -7.36 -5.41 14.61
C CYS A 9 -7.04 -6.88 14.29
N ASP A 10 -7.97 -7.62 13.67
CA ASP A 10 -7.74 -9.00 13.21
C ASP A 10 -6.85 -9.06 11.95
N LEU A 11 -6.61 -7.93 11.29
CA LEU A 11 -5.71 -7.81 10.13
C LEU A 11 -4.24 -7.63 10.55
N ILE A 12 -3.98 -7.42 11.85
CA ILE A 12 -2.64 -7.13 12.40
C ILE A 12 -2.08 -8.41 13.05
N LEU A 13 -0.74 -8.51 13.13
CA LEU A 13 -0.06 -9.62 13.81
C LEU A 13 -0.53 -9.76 15.26
N ALA A 14 -0.65 -11.01 15.75
CA ALA A 14 -1.20 -11.32 17.07
C ALA A 14 -0.46 -10.66 18.25
N LEU A 15 0.80 -10.24 18.04
CA LEU A 15 1.62 -9.53 19.02
C LEU A 15 1.13 -8.09 19.26
N ASP A 16 0.56 -7.42 18.24
CA ASP A 16 0.20 -6.00 18.29
C ASP A 16 -1.32 -5.79 18.45
N GLN A 17 -2.09 -6.88 18.53
CA GLN A 17 -3.55 -6.85 18.61
C GLN A 17 -4.06 -6.14 19.87
N ALA A 18 -3.32 -6.25 20.99
CA ALA A 18 -3.66 -5.60 22.25
C ALA A 18 -3.57 -4.06 22.17
N GLU A 19 -2.52 -3.53 21.54
CA GLU A 19 -2.34 -2.08 21.38
C GLU A 19 -3.36 -1.50 20.38
N CYS A 20 -3.67 -2.25 19.33
CA CYS A 20 -4.73 -1.89 18.39
C CYS A 20 -6.10 -1.77 19.09
N LEU A 21 -6.47 -2.74 19.92
CA LEU A 21 -7.75 -2.70 20.64
C LEU A 21 -7.83 -1.53 21.64
N GLN A 22 -6.72 -1.21 22.31
CA GLN A 22 -6.67 -0.10 23.26
C GLN A 22 -6.87 1.26 22.58
N SER A 23 -6.23 1.47 21.42
CA SER A 23 -6.39 2.71 20.65
C SER A 23 -7.82 2.87 20.09
N ILE A 24 -8.45 1.79 19.63
CA ILE A 24 -9.84 1.80 19.16
C ILE A 24 -10.82 2.09 20.31
N CYS A 25 -10.60 1.53 21.50
CA CYS A 25 -11.41 1.83 22.68
C CYS A 25 -11.34 3.31 23.09
N LEU A 26 -10.14 3.90 23.05
CA LEU A 26 -9.93 5.33 23.32
C LEU A 26 -10.59 6.22 22.25
N LEU A 27 -10.49 5.85 20.98
CA LEU A 27 -11.18 6.58 19.91
C LEU A 27 -12.70 6.53 20.07
N ARG A 28 -13.25 5.39 20.51
CA ARG A 28 -14.69 5.23 20.76
C ARG A 28 -15.20 6.12 21.88
N SER A 29 -14.43 6.30 22.95
CA SER A 29 -14.83 7.17 24.07
C SER A 29 -14.80 8.64 23.68
N LEU A 30 -13.89 9.04 22.78
CA LEU A 30 -13.76 10.41 22.29
C LEU A 30 -14.80 10.76 21.22
N PHE A 31 -15.24 9.79 20.40
CA PHE A 31 -16.16 10.03 19.29
C PHE A 31 -17.31 9.01 19.21
N PRO A 32 -18.18 8.93 20.25
CA PRO A 32 -19.20 7.88 20.38
C PRO A 32 -20.24 7.87 19.25
N SER A 33 -20.53 9.01 18.61
CA SER A 33 -21.53 9.15 17.54
C SER A 33 -20.96 9.00 16.12
N LYS A 34 -19.63 9.08 15.95
CA LYS A 34 -18.96 9.05 14.64
C LYS A 34 -18.44 7.65 14.29
N LEU A 35 -18.06 6.87 15.30
CA LEU A 35 -17.54 5.50 15.14
C LEU A 35 -18.63 4.43 14.98
N SER A 36 -19.83 4.64 15.52
CA SER A 36 -20.99 3.76 15.28
C SER A 36 -21.47 3.77 13.84
N ASN A 37 -21.09 4.80 13.08
CA ASN A 37 -21.43 5.03 11.68
C ASN A 37 -20.23 4.86 10.74
N LEU A 38 -19.17 4.16 11.15
CA LEU A 38 -18.14 3.70 10.22
C LEU A 38 -18.77 2.65 9.29
N ASN A 39 -19.40 3.17 8.24
CA ASN A 39 -20.11 2.40 7.25
C ASN A 39 -19.05 1.69 6.40
N THR A 40 -19.09 0.36 6.36
CA THR A 40 -18.21 -0.45 5.49
C THR A 40 -18.40 -0.11 4.01
N SER A 41 -19.46 0.63 3.65
CA SER A 41 -19.65 1.18 2.30
C SER A 41 -18.51 2.10 1.84
N LEU A 42 -17.81 2.77 2.76
CA LEU A 42 -16.61 3.57 2.43
C LEU A 42 -15.44 2.66 2.01
N ALA A 43 -15.35 1.45 2.56
CA ALA A 43 -14.37 0.46 2.15
C ALA A 43 -14.68 -0.11 0.74
N ASP A 44 -15.96 -0.30 0.42
CA ASP A 44 -16.37 -0.77 -0.90
C ASP A 44 -16.13 0.28 -1.99
N ALA A 45 -16.54 1.54 -1.74
CA ALA A 45 -16.31 2.64 -2.67
C ALA A 45 -14.81 2.94 -2.88
N SER A 46 -14.00 2.87 -1.82
CA SER A 46 -12.55 3.03 -1.95
C SER A 46 -11.92 1.88 -2.72
N ARG A 47 -12.40 0.64 -2.54
CA ARG A 47 -11.93 -0.52 -3.31
C ARG A 47 -12.25 -0.40 -4.79
N GLU A 48 -13.46 0.04 -5.14
CA GLU A 48 -13.86 0.30 -6.52
C GLU A 48 -12.97 1.36 -7.18
N LEU A 49 -12.71 2.46 -6.47
CA LEU A 49 -11.78 3.50 -6.94
C LEU A 49 -10.38 2.92 -7.18
N LEU A 50 -9.84 2.17 -6.21
CA LEU A 50 -8.48 1.61 -6.29
C LEU A 50 -8.29 0.66 -7.48
N ILE A 51 -9.31 -0.15 -7.80
CA ILE A 51 -9.27 -1.07 -8.95
C ILE A 51 -9.33 -0.30 -10.27
N SER A 52 -10.08 0.80 -10.32
CA SER A 52 -10.25 1.64 -11.52
C SER A 52 -9.10 2.61 -11.80
N LEU A 53 -8.16 2.78 -10.85
CA LEU A 53 -7.03 3.69 -11.01
C LEU A 53 -6.06 3.20 -12.08
N ALA A 54 -5.71 4.10 -13.01
CA ALA A 54 -4.78 3.84 -14.08
C ALA A 54 -3.77 4.98 -14.29
N ILE A 55 -2.72 4.69 -15.05
CA ILE A 55 -1.93 5.70 -15.75
C ILE A 55 -2.28 5.66 -17.24
N MET A 56 -2.30 6.82 -17.88
CA MET A 56 -2.45 6.92 -19.32
C MET A 56 -1.07 7.00 -19.97
N GLN A 57 -0.87 6.23 -21.03
CA GLN A 57 0.38 6.17 -21.78
C GLN A 57 0.12 6.33 -23.27
N ALA A 58 1.02 7.00 -23.96
CA ALA A 58 1.02 7.10 -25.41
C ALA A 58 2.00 6.06 -25.96
N ILE A 59 1.47 5.06 -26.67
CA ILE A 59 2.23 4.01 -27.31
C ILE A 59 2.39 4.36 -28.78
N ASN A 60 3.63 4.38 -29.27
CA ASN A 60 3.91 4.60 -30.69
C ASN A 60 4.19 3.25 -31.36
N ASN A 61 3.37 2.87 -32.34
CA ASN A 61 3.55 1.65 -33.14
C ASN A 61 4.26 1.92 -34.49
N GLY A 62 5.11 2.95 -34.54
CA GLY A 62 5.87 3.38 -35.72
C GLY A 62 5.06 4.17 -36.76
N SER A 63 3.74 3.99 -36.80
CA SER A 63 2.83 4.65 -37.76
C SER A 63 1.75 5.50 -37.10
N SER A 64 1.41 5.22 -35.84
CA SER A 64 0.35 5.90 -35.10
C SER A 64 0.64 5.92 -33.61
N ILE A 65 0.14 6.97 -32.94
CA ILE A 65 0.18 7.12 -31.49
C ILE A 65 -1.16 6.63 -30.95
N ILE A 66 -1.13 5.64 -30.09
CA ILE A 66 -2.29 5.05 -29.43
C ILE A 66 -2.24 5.46 -27.97
N LEU A 67 -3.36 5.97 -27.44
CA LEU A 67 -3.50 6.21 -26.02
C LEU A 67 -4.01 4.93 -25.36
N ASP A 68 -3.20 4.40 -24.45
CA ASP A 68 -3.47 3.18 -23.71
C ASP A 68 -3.50 3.47 -22.20
N GLN A 69 -4.12 2.56 -21.45
CA GLN A 69 -4.29 2.69 -20.00
C GLN A 69 -3.67 1.49 -19.30
N GLN A 70 -2.77 1.76 -18.36
CA GLN A 70 -2.19 0.74 -17.50
C GLN A 70 -2.81 0.86 -16.10
N PHE A 71 -3.61 -0.13 -15.70
CA PHE A 71 -4.20 -0.20 -14.38
C PHE A 71 -3.13 -0.40 -13.30
N LEU A 72 -3.29 0.30 -12.18
CA LEU A 72 -2.29 0.27 -11.10
C LEU A 72 -2.23 -1.10 -10.42
N LEU A 73 -3.38 -1.73 -10.18
CA LEU A 73 -3.49 -2.98 -9.44
C LEU A 73 -3.54 -4.23 -10.34
N GLU A 74 -3.15 -4.10 -11.62
CA GLU A 74 -2.94 -5.27 -12.47
C GLU A 74 -1.82 -6.15 -11.89
N LYS A 75 -1.98 -7.48 -11.88
CA LYS A 75 -1.05 -8.42 -11.21
C LYS A 75 0.42 -8.21 -11.57
N SER A 76 0.70 -7.91 -12.84
CA SER A 76 2.04 -7.67 -13.39
C SER A 76 2.66 -6.35 -12.91
N TRP A 77 1.82 -5.35 -12.61
CA TRP A 77 2.21 -3.97 -12.31
C TRP A 77 1.93 -3.56 -10.85
N ALA A 78 1.23 -4.39 -10.08
CA ALA A 78 0.69 -4.07 -8.76
C ALA A 78 1.75 -3.54 -7.79
N PHE A 79 2.99 -4.04 -7.85
CA PHE A 79 4.09 -3.53 -7.03
C PHE A 79 4.33 -2.03 -7.24
N LEU A 80 4.46 -1.61 -8.51
CA LEU A 80 4.66 -0.20 -8.87
C LEU A 80 3.37 0.61 -8.69
N GLY A 81 2.21 -0.03 -8.87
CA GLY A 81 0.90 0.55 -8.56
C GLY A 81 0.75 0.95 -7.11
N TRP A 82 1.07 0.05 -6.17
CA TRP A 82 1.02 0.32 -4.73
C TRP A 82 1.97 1.44 -4.32
N MET A 83 3.16 1.52 -4.91
CA MET A 83 4.09 2.64 -4.69
C MET A 83 3.47 3.98 -5.14
N LYS A 84 2.77 4.01 -6.28
CA LYS A 84 2.07 5.22 -6.74
C LYS A 84 0.90 5.60 -5.82
N ILE A 85 0.11 4.63 -5.37
CA ILE A 85 -0.98 4.84 -4.41
C ILE A 85 -0.43 5.39 -3.08
N TYR A 86 0.67 4.82 -2.59
CA TYR A 86 1.37 5.32 -1.40
C TYR A 86 1.79 6.78 -1.55
N HIS A 87 2.37 7.15 -2.70
CA HIS A 87 2.70 8.54 -2.98
C HIS A 87 1.48 9.46 -3.06
N TRP A 88 0.33 8.98 -3.53
CA TRP A 88 -0.92 9.74 -3.51
C TRP A 88 -1.42 9.97 -2.08
N VAL A 89 -1.40 8.95 -1.23
CA VAL A 89 -1.76 9.09 0.19
C VAL A 89 -0.85 10.09 0.91
N LEU A 90 0.44 10.12 0.55
CA LEU A 90 1.40 11.13 1.04
C LEU A 90 1.28 12.50 0.36
N ASN A 91 0.27 12.73 -0.46
CA ASN A 91 0.04 13.97 -1.20
C ASN A 91 1.23 14.39 -2.12
N HIS A 92 2.03 13.41 -2.56
CA HIS A 92 3.11 13.62 -3.54
C HIS A 92 2.65 13.44 -4.99
N ARG A 93 1.43 12.94 -5.18
CA ARG A 93 0.76 12.75 -6.47
C ARG A 93 -0.71 13.07 -6.27
N GLU A 94 -1.38 13.39 -7.35
CA GLU A 94 -2.80 13.68 -7.36
C GLU A 94 -3.54 12.63 -8.19
N VAL A 95 -4.77 12.35 -7.81
CA VAL A 95 -5.69 11.50 -8.58
C VAL A 95 -6.79 12.40 -9.12
N VAL A 96 -7.02 12.31 -10.43
CA VAL A 96 -8.07 13.06 -11.12
C VAL A 96 -9.03 12.08 -11.78
N SER A 97 -10.33 12.30 -11.55
CA SER A 97 -11.39 11.57 -12.24
C SER A 97 -11.92 12.45 -13.37
N PHE A 98 -11.87 11.95 -14.60
CA PHE A 98 -12.47 12.59 -15.76
C PHE A 98 -13.81 11.90 -16.05
N GLN A 99 -14.92 12.59 -15.80
CA GLN A 99 -16.25 12.11 -16.15
C GLN A 99 -16.52 12.33 -17.64
N ARG A 100 -16.86 11.24 -18.35
CA ARG A 100 -17.47 11.26 -19.67
C ARG A 100 -18.92 10.80 -19.52
N ASP A 101 -19.77 11.21 -20.46
CA ASP A 101 -21.20 10.88 -20.54
C ASP A 101 -21.55 9.41 -20.27
N LEU A 102 -20.66 8.48 -20.64
CA LEU A 102 -20.86 7.04 -20.48
C LEU A 102 -19.82 6.35 -19.58
N SER A 103 -18.78 7.04 -19.12
CA SER A 103 -17.68 6.40 -18.38
C SER A 103 -16.83 7.40 -17.59
N SER A 104 -16.39 7.05 -16.38
CA SER A 104 -15.35 7.81 -15.67
C SER A 104 -13.96 7.23 -15.93
N LEU A 105 -12.96 8.10 -16.07
CA LEU A 105 -11.56 7.74 -16.21
C LEU A 105 -10.76 8.26 -15.00
N ASN A 106 -10.23 7.35 -14.18
CA ASN A 106 -9.50 7.68 -12.96
C ASN A 106 -7.99 7.57 -13.19
N LEU A 107 -7.31 8.72 -13.29
CA LEU A 107 -5.88 8.78 -13.58
C LEU A 107 -5.08 9.30 -12.39
N ILE A 108 -3.93 8.67 -12.14
CA ILE A 108 -2.93 9.17 -11.19
C ILE A 108 -1.83 9.96 -11.90
N SER A 109 -1.47 11.10 -11.33
CA SER A 109 -0.49 12.01 -11.90
C SER A 109 0.94 11.46 -11.87
N TYR A 110 1.80 12.08 -12.69
CA TYR A 110 3.24 11.99 -12.48
C TYR A 110 3.64 12.69 -11.16
N ARG A 111 4.83 12.37 -10.61
CA ARG A 111 5.31 13.01 -9.38
C ARG A 111 6.03 14.27 -9.80
N TYR A 112 5.45 15.42 -9.50
CA TYR A 112 6.09 16.70 -9.78
C TYR A 112 7.02 17.08 -8.62
N ALA A 113 8.14 17.73 -8.94
CA ALA A 113 8.87 18.48 -7.93
C ALA A 113 8.03 19.72 -7.57
N PRO A 114 7.98 20.13 -6.29
CA PRO A 114 7.27 21.35 -5.91
C PRO A 114 7.88 22.53 -6.68
N LEU A 115 7.06 23.26 -7.43
CA LEU A 115 7.48 24.48 -8.08
C LEU A 115 7.61 25.58 -7.02
N LEU A 116 8.81 26.14 -6.86
CA LEU A 116 9.01 27.31 -6.02
C LEU A 116 8.25 28.50 -6.63
N SER A 117 7.46 29.17 -5.80
CA SER A 117 6.77 30.40 -6.21
C SER A 117 7.80 31.40 -6.75
N GLN A 118 7.54 31.92 -7.96
CA GLN A 118 8.50 32.68 -8.78
C GLN A 118 8.92 34.03 -8.17
N ASN A 119 8.40 34.43 -7.01
CA ASN A 119 8.68 35.73 -6.41
C ASN A 119 10.09 35.89 -5.82
N LEU A 120 10.88 34.81 -5.67
CA LEU A 120 12.27 34.87 -5.16
C LEU A 120 13.25 33.92 -5.88
N ALA A 121 12.88 33.40 -7.05
CA ALA A 121 13.54 32.26 -7.70
C ALA A 121 14.95 32.52 -8.26
N THR A 122 15.47 33.74 -8.23
CA THR A 122 16.77 34.08 -8.86
C THR A 122 17.99 33.90 -7.95
N LEU A 123 17.83 33.75 -6.62
CA LEU A 123 18.97 33.64 -5.69
C LEU A 123 19.14 32.24 -5.06
N VAL A 124 18.11 31.38 -5.12
CA VAL A 124 18.06 30.09 -4.39
C VAL A 124 18.39 28.87 -5.26
N THR A 125 18.33 28.99 -6.60
CA THR A 125 18.48 27.86 -7.54
C THR A 125 19.87 27.25 -7.59
N GLY A 126 20.92 27.96 -7.13
CA GLY A 126 22.30 27.45 -7.13
C GLY A 126 22.63 26.45 -6.02
N LEU A 127 22.02 26.61 -4.83
CA LEU A 127 22.31 25.76 -3.65
C LEU A 127 21.34 24.57 -3.55
N ASP A 128 20.11 24.73 -4.01
CA ASP A 128 19.07 23.69 -3.94
C ASP A 128 19.27 22.55 -4.96
N ALA A 129 19.93 22.82 -6.09
CA ALA A 129 20.21 21.80 -7.11
C ALA A 129 21.11 20.68 -6.57
N ILE A 130 22.09 21.00 -5.72
CA ILE A 130 23.00 20.02 -5.12
C ILE A 130 22.25 19.17 -4.09
N SER A 131 21.40 19.80 -3.28
CA SER A 131 20.56 19.12 -2.27
C SER A 131 19.53 18.18 -2.92
N GLN A 132 18.84 18.63 -3.96
CA GLN A 132 17.88 17.80 -4.71
C GLN A 132 18.57 16.63 -5.43
N THR A 133 19.76 16.85 -5.98
CA THR A 133 20.55 15.79 -6.65
C THR A 133 21.01 14.74 -5.63
N LEU A 134 21.52 15.16 -4.47
CA LEU A 134 21.89 14.23 -3.39
C LEU A 134 20.68 13.44 -2.88
N TYR A 135 19.53 14.09 -2.69
CA TYR A 135 18.30 13.43 -2.26
C TYR A 135 17.85 12.32 -3.24
N LEU A 136 17.87 12.60 -4.55
CA LEU A 136 17.54 11.62 -5.58
C LEU A 136 18.56 10.47 -5.64
N CYS A 137 19.86 10.75 -5.48
CA CYS A 137 20.90 9.74 -5.41
C CYS A 137 20.73 8.81 -4.21
N ILE A 138 20.42 9.38 -3.04
CA ILE A 138 20.16 8.64 -1.81
C ILE A 138 18.93 7.74 -1.96
N GLN A 139 17.82 8.24 -2.49
CA GLN A 139 16.62 7.43 -2.73
C GLN A 139 16.87 6.30 -3.73
N ARG A 140 17.65 6.57 -4.78
CA ARG A 140 18.01 5.56 -5.78
C ARG A 140 18.94 4.49 -5.20
N TYR A 141 19.89 4.87 -4.36
CA TYR A 141 20.78 3.94 -3.65
C TYR A 141 20.03 3.03 -2.68
N TYR A 142 19.16 3.60 -1.82
CA TYR A 142 18.33 2.81 -0.91
C TYR A 142 17.35 1.90 -1.66
N GLY A 143 16.79 2.37 -2.79
CA GLY A 143 15.93 1.58 -3.66
C GLY A 143 16.66 0.36 -4.25
N TYR A 144 17.86 0.53 -4.81
CA TYR A 144 18.67 -0.59 -5.31
C TYR A 144 19.07 -1.56 -4.20
N SER A 145 19.43 -1.05 -3.01
CA SER A 145 19.76 -1.88 -1.85
C SER A 145 18.58 -2.77 -1.42
N CYS A 146 17.36 -2.23 -1.35
CA CYS A 146 16.16 -3.01 -1.02
C CYS A 146 15.86 -4.10 -2.06
N VAL A 147 16.03 -3.80 -3.36
CA VAL A 147 15.81 -4.79 -4.43
C VAL A 147 16.83 -5.93 -4.35
N ILE A 148 18.11 -5.61 -4.10
CA ILE A 148 19.16 -6.62 -3.93
C ILE A 148 18.91 -7.47 -2.68
N MET A 149 18.51 -6.84 -1.56
CA MET A 149 18.14 -7.54 -0.32
C MET A 149 16.93 -8.45 -0.51
N PHE A 150 15.91 -8.00 -1.26
CA PHE A 150 14.74 -8.82 -1.55
C PHE A 150 15.10 -10.00 -2.47
N HIS A 151 15.95 -9.78 -3.47
CA HIS A 151 16.41 -10.83 -4.36
C HIS A 151 17.29 -11.85 -3.64
N SER A 152 18.17 -11.42 -2.74
CA SER A 152 18.99 -12.32 -1.92
C SER A 152 18.16 -13.09 -0.89
N ILE A 153 17.16 -12.47 -0.27
CA ILE A 153 16.20 -13.16 0.61
C ILE A 153 15.38 -14.19 -0.19
N LEU A 154 14.93 -13.86 -1.40
CA LEU A 154 14.23 -14.83 -2.26
C LEU A 154 15.13 -16.01 -2.65
N LEU A 155 16.41 -15.77 -2.95
CA LEU A 155 17.38 -16.84 -3.25
C LEU A 155 17.68 -17.73 -2.04
N VAL A 156 17.74 -17.16 -0.83
CA VAL A 156 17.96 -17.92 0.42
C VAL A 156 16.68 -18.63 0.90
N SER A 157 15.51 -18.04 0.65
CA SER A 157 14.21 -18.59 1.06
C SER A 157 13.65 -19.66 0.14
N MET A 158 14.22 -19.85 -1.06
CA MET A 158 13.92 -20.98 -1.95
C MET A 158 14.41 -22.29 -1.28
N PRO A 159 13.52 -23.09 -0.66
CA PRO A 159 13.93 -24.32 -0.02
C PRO A 159 14.17 -25.33 -1.12
N SER A 160 15.35 -25.94 -1.15
CA SER A 160 15.55 -27.15 -1.94
C SER A 160 14.47 -28.17 -1.54
N ARG A 161 13.92 -28.85 -2.54
CA ARG A 161 12.69 -29.67 -2.53
C ARG A 161 12.59 -30.71 -1.39
N ASN A 162 13.68 -30.99 -0.68
CA ASN A 162 13.79 -31.99 0.39
C ASN A 162 13.54 -31.44 1.81
N SER A 163 13.60 -30.12 2.05
CA SER A 163 13.49 -29.55 3.41
C SER A 163 12.03 -29.35 3.90
N LEU A 164 11.06 -29.29 2.98
CA LEU A 164 9.64 -29.05 3.30
C LEU A 164 8.99 -30.18 4.13
N TYR A 165 9.48 -31.42 4.00
CA TYR A 165 8.87 -32.57 4.68
C TYR A 165 9.16 -32.61 6.19
N ILE A 166 10.32 -32.11 6.64
CA ILE A 166 10.73 -32.22 8.05
C ILE A 166 10.05 -31.13 8.90
N MET A 167 9.86 -29.92 8.36
CA MET A 167 9.18 -28.83 9.08
C MET A 167 7.66 -29.03 9.22
N ALA A 168 7.03 -29.78 8.30
CA ALA A 168 5.60 -30.09 8.38
C ALA A 168 5.27 -31.09 9.52
N GLN A 169 6.16 -32.05 9.79
CA GLN A 169 5.97 -33.08 10.81
C GLN A 169 6.07 -32.55 12.26
N LEU A 170 6.94 -31.57 12.52
CA LEU A 170 7.14 -31.01 13.87
C LEU A 170 6.00 -30.06 14.30
N ARG A 171 5.34 -29.38 13.35
CA ARG A 171 4.24 -28.44 13.65
C ARG A 171 2.94 -29.14 14.05
N THR A 172 2.67 -30.33 13.51
CA THR A 172 1.47 -31.11 13.86
C THR A 172 1.55 -31.76 15.24
N TYR A 173 2.75 -32.01 15.77
CA TYR A 173 2.93 -32.65 17.07
C TYR A 173 2.74 -31.69 18.26
N GLY A 174 3.02 -30.39 18.09
CA GLY A 174 2.87 -29.37 19.13
C GLY A 174 1.41 -28.94 19.40
N ILE A 175 0.55 -28.95 18.38
CA ILE A 175 -0.82 -28.42 18.47
C ILE A 175 -1.75 -29.34 19.28
N LYS A 176 -1.49 -30.66 19.32
CA LYS A 176 -2.32 -31.61 20.09
C LYS A 176 -2.21 -31.48 21.61
N LYS A 177 -1.19 -30.78 22.14
CA LYS A 177 -0.94 -30.72 23.59
C LYS A 177 -1.66 -29.57 24.32
N CYS A 178 -2.10 -28.53 23.61
CA CYS A 178 -2.77 -27.36 24.22
C CYS A 178 -4.30 -27.45 24.26
N CYS A 179 -4.92 -28.38 23.54
CA CYS A 179 -6.39 -28.44 23.40
C CYS A 179 -7.10 -29.34 24.44
N ASN A 180 -6.40 -29.96 25.40
CA ASN A 180 -6.98 -30.97 26.29
C ASN A 180 -7.00 -30.63 27.79
N SER A 181 -6.94 -29.36 28.18
CA SER A 181 -7.17 -28.94 29.56
C SER A 181 -8.44 -28.09 29.68
N THR A 182 -9.59 -28.75 29.62
CA THR A 182 -10.90 -28.22 30.00
C THR A 182 -11.10 -28.33 31.51
N LEU A 183 -11.42 -27.23 32.20
CA LEU A 183 -11.93 -27.16 33.57
C LEU A 183 -12.82 -25.89 33.70
N PRO A 184 -13.79 -25.84 34.63
CA PRO A 184 -15.21 -25.91 34.30
C PRO A 184 -15.96 -24.58 34.50
N LEU A 185 -17.13 -24.51 33.85
CA LEU A 185 -18.14 -23.48 34.08
C LEU A 185 -18.79 -23.72 35.45
N ASN A 186 -18.75 -22.71 36.31
CA ASN A 186 -19.71 -22.50 37.40
C ASN A 186 -20.28 -21.09 37.21
#